data_AF-A0A1I5GUS4-F1
#
_entry.id   AF-A0A1I5GUS4-F1
#
_cell.length_a   1.000
_cell.length_b   1.000
_cell.length_c   1.000
_cell.angle_alpha   90.00
_cell.angle_beta   90.00
_cell.angle_gamma   90.00
#
_symmetry.space_group_name_H-M   'P 1'
#
loop_
_entity.id
_entity.type
_entity.pdbx_description
1 polymer ?
#
loop_
_entity_poly.entity_id
_entity_poly.type
_entity_poly.pdbx_seq_one_letter_code
_entity_poly.pdbx_strand_id
1 'polypeptide(L)'
;MGACEISPNYFDPRKVKADATAPIPWNGFPRALDRWHKVLSNPTPDKQAEAEATADVVIENFFWWENGKDGKPALRTVKAHLAHLLDPTRKRLARRARLGSGSGTEVPICYRQQDEYVEWHADRDDTGKLIRLSFTAEPPEYWTYIAEKEPELVLKRYQELVGPQVERDDLFFPEPLMVYGEDKKGVGSWLQLYKKGRYNGFNKWNSTDGVVHLTHWANTLGAEINLAAVASRVCQADIDGPDPAYDDDPALTRIACAGYGAINRSSDPSIGEQVGIQISAGNRVSLTDPIGLYIGRVDLSTLERETPAGRVSVAEKEVLTLTRGTNQENQPRKLHIKLEAPVGANWALGDCFLDNRPLKRGGQVARKITMVLYADVKNGGADQTVTGCREGLICRNPDSPGFFGTFEGGDGRGCSDLTKDDWSDEIPNVGTSIFLKAKLTTFGVKVDKLNGILEELLPAQTETAPVGDDLLIAPDIPSNRAKMP
;
A
#
# COMPACT_ATOMS: atom_id res chain seq x y z
N MET A 1 19.09 13.66 -18.84
CA MET A 1 17.76 13.02 -18.75
C MET A 1 17.00 13.46 -19.98
N GLY A 2 16.64 12.54 -20.88
CA GLY A 2 15.73 12.89 -21.98
C GLY A 2 14.39 13.32 -21.38
N ALA A 3 13.68 14.23 -22.05
CA ALA A 3 12.33 14.57 -21.62
C ALA A 3 11.50 13.28 -21.55
N CYS A 4 10.74 13.06 -20.47
CA CYS A 4 9.71 12.04 -20.47
C CYS A 4 8.80 12.31 -21.66
N GLU A 5 8.77 11.39 -22.63
CA GLU A 5 7.84 11.47 -23.74
C GLU A 5 6.43 11.26 -23.17
N ILE A 6 5.61 12.29 -23.24
CA ILE A 6 4.21 12.23 -22.86
C ILE A 6 3.54 11.18 -23.75
N SER A 7 2.83 10.22 -23.15
CA SER A 7 2.06 9.22 -23.90
C SER A 7 1.16 9.93 -24.93
N PRO A 8 1.10 9.48 -26.19
CA PRO A 8 0.18 10.05 -27.18
C PRO A 8 -1.29 9.91 -26.75
N ASN A 9 -1.57 8.98 -25.82
CA ASN A 9 -2.90 8.74 -25.26
C ASN A 9 -3.27 9.66 -24.09
N TYR A 10 -2.31 10.43 -23.59
CA TYR A 10 -2.55 11.45 -22.59
C TYR A 10 -3.13 12.73 -23.23
N PHE A 11 -4.04 13.39 -22.50
CA PHE A 11 -4.41 14.78 -22.77
C PHE A 11 -4.38 15.59 -21.48
N ASP A 12 -4.20 16.91 -21.57
CA ASP A 12 -4.17 17.79 -20.40
C ASP A 12 -5.56 18.41 -20.15
N PRO A 13 -6.33 17.94 -19.13
CA PRO A 13 -7.68 18.44 -18.86
C PRO A 13 -7.71 19.90 -18.42
N ARG A 14 -6.57 20.47 -18.00
CA ARG A 14 -6.44 21.90 -17.64
C ARG A 14 -6.37 22.80 -18.87
N LYS A 15 -6.02 22.23 -20.03
CA LYS A 15 -5.89 22.95 -21.31
C LYS A 15 -7.06 22.66 -22.24
N VAL A 16 -7.59 21.44 -22.19
CA VAL A 16 -8.68 20.99 -23.05
C VAL A 16 -9.77 20.39 -22.19
N LYS A 17 -10.99 20.92 -22.31
CA LYS A 17 -12.14 20.40 -21.58
C LYS A 17 -12.41 18.93 -21.97
N ALA A 18 -12.53 18.09 -20.96
CA ALA A 18 -12.97 16.70 -21.11
C ALA A 18 -14.41 16.63 -21.65
N ASP A 19 -14.69 15.60 -22.44
CA ASP A 19 -16.05 15.34 -22.93
C ASP A 19 -16.88 14.62 -21.87
N ALA A 20 -16.22 13.84 -21.00
CA ALA A 20 -16.81 13.22 -19.83
C ALA A 20 -15.79 13.09 -18.69
N THR A 21 -16.27 13.00 -17.45
CA THR A 21 -15.51 12.57 -16.28
C THR A 21 -16.21 11.35 -15.71
N ALA A 22 -15.50 10.23 -15.58
CA ALA A 22 -16.07 8.96 -15.14
C ALA A 22 -15.43 8.48 -13.83
N PRO A 23 -16.22 7.97 -12.88
CA PRO A 23 -15.70 7.23 -11.74
C PRO A 23 -15.28 5.83 -12.18
N ILE A 24 -14.14 5.36 -11.66
CA ILE A 24 -13.66 3.99 -11.74
C ILE A 24 -13.76 3.41 -10.33
N PRO A 25 -14.81 2.64 -9.99
CA PRO A 25 -15.02 2.14 -8.64
C PRO A 25 -14.37 0.76 -8.40
N TRP A 26 -13.93 0.51 -7.17
CA TRP A 26 -13.57 -0.84 -6.68
C TRP A 26 -13.91 -0.98 -5.18
N ASN A 27 -13.79 -2.20 -4.65
CA ASN A 27 -14.03 -2.47 -3.23
C ASN A 27 -12.80 -2.09 -2.38
N GLY A 28 -13.02 -1.49 -1.20
CA GLY A 28 -11.95 -1.09 -0.29
C GLY A 28 -11.33 -2.24 0.53
N PHE A 29 -11.86 -3.46 0.46
CA PHE A 29 -11.27 -4.62 1.11
C PHE A 29 -10.28 -5.35 0.18
N PRO A 30 -9.09 -5.76 0.65
CA PRO A 30 -8.10 -6.43 -0.18
C PRO A 30 -8.62 -7.72 -0.82
N ARG A 31 -8.87 -7.70 -2.14
CA ARG A 31 -9.37 -8.88 -2.87
C ARG A 31 -8.37 -10.03 -2.88
N ALA A 32 -7.07 -9.74 -2.73
CA ALA A 32 -6.04 -10.76 -2.56
C ALA A 32 -6.30 -11.63 -1.31
N LEU A 33 -6.78 -11.03 -0.21
CA LEU A 33 -7.15 -11.77 1.00
C LEU A 33 -8.40 -12.62 0.80
N ASP A 34 -9.39 -12.10 0.08
CA ASP A 34 -10.59 -12.88 -0.24
C ASP A 34 -10.29 -14.06 -1.18
N ARG A 35 -9.41 -13.86 -2.17
CA ARG A 35 -8.91 -14.93 -3.03
C ARG A 35 -8.17 -15.97 -2.21
N TRP A 36 -7.23 -15.55 -1.37
CA TRP A 36 -6.43 -16.44 -0.52
C TRP A 36 -7.29 -17.30 0.40
N HIS A 37 -8.21 -16.68 1.15
CA HIS A 37 -9.12 -17.35 2.08
C HIS A 37 -10.33 -17.99 1.41
N LYS A 38 -10.36 -18.04 0.06
CA LYS A 38 -11.41 -18.70 -0.74
C LYS A 38 -12.81 -18.13 -0.49
N VAL A 39 -12.89 -16.86 -0.09
CA VAL A 39 -14.15 -16.15 0.17
C VAL A 39 -14.93 -15.99 -1.13
N LEU A 40 -14.27 -15.65 -2.24
CA LEU A 40 -14.95 -15.44 -3.53
C LEU A 40 -15.59 -16.72 -4.08
N SER A 41 -14.94 -17.87 -3.90
CA SER A 41 -15.44 -19.17 -4.39
C SER A 41 -16.46 -19.83 -3.47
N ASN A 42 -16.42 -19.53 -2.16
CA ASN A 42 -17.29 -20.15 -1.16
C ASN A 42 -17.38 -19.22 0.08
N PRO A 43 -18.24 -18.18 0.02
CA PRO A 43 -18.31 -17.17 1.05
C PRO A 43 -19.01 -17.70 2.30
N THR A 44 -18.24 -17.94 3.36
CA THR A 44 -18.76 -18.24 4.70
C THR A 44 -18.40 -17.12 5.68
N PRO A 45 -19.18 -16.90 6.75
CA PRO A 45 -18.83 -15.92 7.78
C PRO A 45 -17.46 -16.15 8.40
N ASP A 46 -17.05 -17.41 8.58
CA ASP A 46 -15.76 -17.77 9.16
C ASP A 46 -14.59 -17.38 8.25
N LYS A 47 -14.68 -17.69 6.94
CA LYS A 47 -13.64 -17.31 5.97
C LYS A 47 -13.53 -15.80 5.80
N GLN A 48 -14.66 -15.11 5.80
CA GLN A 48 -14.67 -13.64 5.78
C GLN A 48 -13.98 -13.09 7.03
N ALA A 49 -14.27 -13.66 8.22
CA ALA A 49 -13.64 -13.27 9.47
C ALA A 49 -12.12 -13.57 9.49
N GLU A 50 -11.67 -14.68 8.90
CA GLU A 50 -10.24 -15.00 8.73
C GLU A 50 -9.53 -13.99 7.82
N ALA A 51 -10.15 -13.63 6.68
CA ALA A 51 -9.62 -12.61 5.79
C ALA A 51 -9.57 -11.23 6.47
N GLU A 52 -10.63 -10.83 7.17
CA GLU A 52 -10.69 -9.57 7.92
C GLU A 52 -9.67 -9.52 9.05
N ALA A 53 -9.46 -10.64 9.75
CA ALA A 53 -8.43 -10.74 10.78
C ALA A 53 -7.02 -10.67 10.20
N THR A 54 -6.80 -11.23 9.00
CA THR A 54 -5.54 -11.14 8.28
C THR A 54 -5.23 -9.70 7.84
N ALA A 55 -6.24 -8.94 7.39
CA ALA A 55 -6.08 -7.55 7.01
C ALA A 55 -5.64 -6.64 8.17
N ASP A 56 -6.00 -6.97 9.41
CA ASP A 56 -5.59 -6.21 10.60
C ASP A 56 -4.14 -6.51 11.05
N VAL A 57 -3.45 -7.46 10.41
CA VAL A 57 -2.06 -7.78 10.77
C VAL A 57 -1.12 -6.66 10.34
N VAL A 58 -0.35 -6.16 11.30
CA VAL A 58 0.76 -5.24 11.07
C VAL A 58 1.99 -6.07 10.67
N ILE A 59 2.53 -5.79 9.49
CA ILE A 59 3.78 -6.37 9.00
C ILE A 59 4.95 -5.50 9.43
N GLU A 60 5.85 -6.11 10.19
CA GLU A 60 7.18 -5.55 10.47
C GLU A 60 8.21 -6.03 9.44
N ASN A 61 9.08 -5.12 9.00
CA ASN A 61 10.21 -5.43 8.14
C ASN A 61 11.55 -5.39 8.91
N PHE A 62 12.41 -6.37 8.61
CA PHE A 62 13.83 -6.33 8.91
C PHE A 62 14.62 -5.90 7.69
N PHE A 63 15.67 -5.12 7.92
CA PHE A 63 16.49 -4.51 6.89
C PHE A 63 17.96 -4.88 7.07
N TRP A 64 18.65 -4.94 5.94
CA TRP A 64 20.11 -4.95 5.85
C TRP A 64 20.51 -4.37 4.50
N TRP A 65 21.79 -4.18 4.26
CA TRP A 65 22.26 -3.86 2.91
C TRP A 65 23.32 -4.86 2.45
N GLU A 66 23.45 -5.00 1.14
CA GLU A 66 24.48 -5.81 0.49
C GLU A 66 24.87 -5.20 -0.86
N ASN A 67 26.00 -5.57 -1.45
CA ASN A 67 26.34 -5.08 -2.79
C ASN A 67 25.43 -5.71 -3.86
N GLY A 68 24.74 -4.86 -4.63
CA GLY A 68 23.96 -5.23 -5.81
C GLY A 68 24.80 -5.84 -6.94
N LYS A 69 24.10 -6.30 -8.00
CA LYS A 69 24.75 -6.88 -9.20
C LYS A 69 25.74 -5.89 -9.84
N ASP A 70 25.47 -4.60 -9.74
CA ASP A 70 26.29 -3.48 -10.21
C ASP A 70 27.44 -3.07 -9.25
N GLY A 71 27.59 -3.78 -8.12
CA GLY A 71 28.64 -3.53 -7.13
C GLY A 71 28.35 -2.39 -6.16
N LYS A 72 27.19 -1.73 -6.25
CA LYS A 72 26.81 -0.65 -5.34
C LYS A 72 26.04 -1.19 -4.14
N PRO A 73 26.09 -0.53 -2.97
CA PRO A 73 25.27 -0.91 -1.84
C PRO A 73 23.79 -0.90 -2.24
N ALA A 74 23.07 -1.91 -1.76
CA ALA A 74 21.65 -2.10 -2.01
C ALA A 74 20.93 -2.57 -0.74
N LEU A 75 19.94 -1.77 -0.32
CA LEU A 75 19.06 -2.11 0.79
C LEU A 75 18.24 -3.35 0.45
N ARG A 76 18.13 -4.26 1.41
CA ARG A 76 17.28 -5.45 1.39
C ARG A 76 16.31 -5.38 2.55
N THR A 77 15.16 -6.01 2.35
CA THR A 77 14.14 -6.14 3.37
C THR A 77 13.57 -7.56 3.38
N VAL A 78 13.18 -8.03 4.55
CA VAL A 78 12.41 -9.25 4.75
C VAL A 78 11.35 -8.99 5.80
N LYS A 79 10.17 -9.61 5.67
CA LYS A 79 9.18 -9.55 6.75
C LYS A 79 9.75 -10.26 7.97
N ALA A 80 9.57 -9.70 9.17
CA ALA A 80 10.19 -10.20 10.40
C ALA A 80 9.87 -11.68 10.67
N HIS A 81 8.63 -12.10 10.41
CA HIS A 81 8.20 -13.50 10.60
C HIS A 81 8.86 -14.48 9.62
N LEU A 82 9.43 -13.99 8.51
CA LEU A 82 10.11 -14.80 7.50
C LEU A 82 11.62 -14.79 7.62
N ALA A 83 12.19 -14.10 8.61
CA ALA A 83 13.62 -14.06 8.82
C ALA A 83 14.25 -15.45 9.04
N HIS A 84 13.43 -16.46 9.38
CA HIS A 84 13.86 -17.85 9.53
C HIS A 84 14.19 -18.54 8.19
N LEU A 85 13.69 -18.04 7.06
CA LEU A 85 13.95 -18.56 5.71
C LEU A 85 15.28 -18.04 5.12
N LEU A 86 15.89 -17.04 5.75
CA LEU A 86 17.17 -16.51 5.32
C LEU A 86 18.31 -17.50 5.55
N ASP A 87 19.27 -17.53 4.62
CA ASP A 87 20.53 -18.24 4.82
C ASP A 87 21.30 -17.70 6.04
N PRO A 88 22.26 -18.47 6.60
CA PRO A 88 22.95 -18.08 7.83
C PRO A 88 23.64 -16.71 7.76
N THR A 89 24.11 -16.27 6.59
CA THR A 89 24.76 -14.97 6.44
C THR A 89 23.73 -13.85 6.51
N ARG A 90 22.66 -13.94 5.72
CA ARG A 90 21.58 -12.93 5.73
C ARG A 90 20.85 -12.87 7.07
N LYS A 91 20.67 -14.01 7.73
CA LYS A 91 20.04 -14.09 9.06
C LYS A 91 20.83 -13.32 10.14
N ARG A 92 22.15 -13.22 10.03
CA ARG A 92 22.98 -12.37 10.91
C ARG A 92 22.87 -10.88 10.61
N LEU A 93 22.46 -10.52 9.39
CA LEU A 93 22.40 -9.13 8.93
C LEU A 93 21.00 -8.52 9.10
N ALA A 94 19.95 -9.27 8.82
CA ALA A 94 18.57 -8.83 8.86
C ALA A 94 18.14 -8.48 10.29
N ARG A 95 17.80 -7.22 10.53
CA ARG A 95 17.38 -6.70 11.84
C ARG A 95 16.48 -5.47 11.68
N ARG A 96 15.90 -4.99 12.77
CA ARG A 96 15.25 -3.67 12.80
C ARG A 96 16.22 -2.57 12.43
N ALA A 97 15.72 -1.53 11.76
CA ALA A 97 16.50 -0.32 11.58
C ALA A 97 16.89 0.27 12.94
N ARG A 98 18.01 0.98 13.03
CA ARG A 98 18.49 1.58 14.28
C ARG A 98 18.62 3.07 14.16
N LEU A 99 18.48 3.77 15.28
CA LEU A 99 18.85 5.18 15.36
C LEU A 99 20.39 5.33 15.44
N GLY A 100 20.94 6.23 14.65
CA GLY A 100 22.36 6.59 14.54
C GLY A 100 22.83 7.43 15.72
N SER A 101 24.11 7.80 15.74
CA SER A 101 24.87 8.42 16.85
C SER A 101 25.14 7.53 18.09
N GLY A 102 24.98 6.21 17.96
CA GLY A 102 25.34 5.25 19.01
C GLY A 102 24.22 4.92 19.99
N SER A 103 22.98 5.38 19.74
CA SER A 103 21.82 5.05 20.57
C SER A 103 21.53 3.55 20.66
N GLY A 104 21.85 2.78 19.61
CA GLY A 104 21.55 1.35 19.54
C GLY A 104 20.05 1.01 19.51
N THR A 105 19.18 2.02 19.58
CA THR A 105 17.72 1.88 19.62
C THR A 105 17.21 1.27 18.33
N GLU A 106 16.60 0.10 18.43
CA GLU A 106 15.88 -0.52 17.31
C GLU A 106 14.54 0.19 17.09
N VAL A 107 14.24 0.47 15.82
CA VAL A 107 13.02 1.12 15.36
C VAL A 107 12.29 0.16 14.43
N PRO A 108 11.09 -0.30 14.77
CA PRO A 108 10.28 -1.10 13.87
C PRO A 108 9.78 -0.22 12.71
N ILE A 109 9.89 -0.74 11.49
CA ILE A 109 9.20 -0.15 10.32
C ILE A 109 8.06 -1.10 9.99
N CYS A 110 6.86 -0.62 10.27
CA CYS A 110 5.64 -1.39 10.23
C CYS A 110 4.65 -0.79 9.24
N TYR A 111 3.98 -1.65 8.47
CA TYR A 111 2.88 -1.28 7.59
C TYR A 111 1.76 -2.31 7.71
N ARG A 112 0.56 -1.98 7.25
CA ARG A 112 -0.61 -2.88 7.34
C ARG A 112 -0.81 -3.65 6.04
N GLN A 113 -1.45 -4.81 6.12
CA GLN A 113 -1.91 -5.58 4.94
C GLN A 113 -3.16 -4.99 4.27
N GLN A 114 -3.50 -3.76 4.64
CA GLN A 114 -4.66 -3.03 4.16
C GLN A 114 -4.30 -2.34 2.85
N ASP A 115 -4.53 -3.06 1.76
CA ASP A 115 -4.31 -2.62 0.39
C ASP A 115 -5.56 -1.87 -0.16
N GLU A 116 -5.66 -1.72 -1.48
CA GLU A 116 -6.82 -1.13 -2.20
C GLU A 116 -7.05 0.36 -1.92
N TYR A 117 -5.97 1.06 -1.57
CA TYR A 117 -5.94 2.51 -1.35
C TYR A 117 -6.84 3.01 -0.22
N VAL A 118 -7.16 2.12 0.74
CA VAL A 118 -7.79 2.50 2.00
C VAL A 118 -7.18 1.72 3.16
N GLU A 119 -6.70 2.44 4.16
CA GLU A 119 -6.17 1.88 5.40
C GLU A 119 -7.02 2.31 6.59
N TRP A 120 -7.07 1.48 7.61
CA TRP A 120 -7.88 1.67 8.78
C TRP A 120 -7.19 1.28 10.09
N HIS A 121 -7.67 1.89 11.16
CA HIS A 121 -7.31 1.54 12.53
C HIS A 121 -8.58 1.42 13.36
N ALA A 122 -8.53 0.49 14.32
CA ALA A 122 -9.61 0.17 15.22
C ALA A 122 -9.19 0.47 16.66
N ASP A 123 -9.69 1.57 17.20
CA ASP A 123 -9.47 1.91 18.60
C ASP A 123 -10.40 1.08 19.48
N ARG A 124 -9.82 0.62 20.59
CA ARG A 124 -10.52 -0.16 21.59
C ARG A 124 -10.34 0.48 22.95
N ASP A 125 -11.35 0.33 23.80
CA ASP A 125 -11.20 0.67 25.21
C ASP A 125 -10.35 -0.39 25.96
N ASP A 126 -10.13 -0.16 27.25
CA ASP A 126 -9.34 -1.04 28.13
C ASP A 126 -9.94 -2.45 28.27
N THR A 127 -11.20 -2.66 27.90
CA THR A 127 -11.86 -3.98 27.89
C THR A 127 -11.71 -4.71 26.55
N GLY A 128 -11.10 -4.05 25.55
CA GLY A 128 -10.97 -4.55 24.19
C GLY A 128 -12.20 -4.30 23.31
N LYS A 129 -13.20 -3.56 23.81
CA LYS A 129 -14.42 -3.23 23.05
C LYS A 129 -14.11 -2.21 21.98
N LEU A 130 -14.62 -2.43 20.77
CA LEU A 130 -14.44 -1.50 19.65
C LEU A 130 -15.19 -0.19 19.93
N ILE A 131 -14.48 0.94 19.92
CA ILE A 131 -15.07 2.26 20.18
C ILE A 131 -15.05 3.18 18.95
N ARG A 132 -14.02 3.06 18.11
CA ARG A 132 -13.83 3.90 16.92
C ARG A 132 -13.19 3.09 15.81
N LEU A 133 -13.62 3.35 14.58
CA LEU A 133 -12.89 2.97 13.38
C LEU A 133 -12.53 4.24 12.62
N SER A 134 -11.28 4.35 12.19
CA SER A 134 -10.81 5.44 11.34
C SER A 134 -10.31 4.87 10.03
N PHE A 135 -10.61 5.52 8.90
CA PHE A 135 -10.17 5.10 7.57
C PHE A 135 -9.51 6.28 6.85
N THR A 136 -8.43 6.02 6.12
CA THR A 136 -7.73 7.01 5.30
C THR A 136 -7.52 6.50 3.88
N ALA A 137 -7.60 7.41 2.91
CA ALA A 137 -7.16 7.25 1.53
C ALA A 137 -6.06 8.29 1.20
N GLU A 138 -5.47 8.94 2.20
CA GLU A 138 -4.45 9.96 1.95
C GLU A 138 -3.11 9.35 1.55
N PRO A 139 -2.55 9.72 0.39
CA PRO A 139 -1.28 9.18 -0.07
C PRO A 139 -0.11 9.73 0.78
N PRO A 140 0.95 8.94 1.01
CA PRO A 140 2.11 9.36 1.81
C PRO A 140 2.87 10.55 1.22
N GLU A 141 2.74 10.81 -0.09
CA GLU A 141 3.37 11.91 -0.80
C GLU A 141 2.92 13.28 -0.27
N TYR A 142 1.62 13.46 0.00
CA TYR A 142 1.10 14.70 0.59
C TYR A 142 1.75 14.97 1.94
N TRP A 143 1.76 13.96 2.82
CA TRP A 143 2.31 14.04 4.17
C TRP A 143 3.80 14.28 4.19
N THR A 144 4.54 13.61 3.30
CA THR A 144 5.97 13.84 3.12
C THR A 144 6.24 15.27 2.67
N TYR A 145 5.47 15.77 1.70
CA TYR A 145 5.61 17.14 1.20
C TYR A 145 5.33 18.17 2.30
N ILE A 146 4.21 18.07 3.02
CA ILE A 146 3.90 19.03 4.09
C ILE A 146 4.86 18.90 5.27
N ALA A 147 5.42 17.73 5.57
CA ALA A 147 6.41 17.58 6.63
C ALA A 147 7.73 18.28 6.31
N GLU A 148 8.10 18.36 5.02
CA GLU A 148 9.28 19.10 4.56
C GLU A 148 9.09 20.62 4.59
N LYS A 149 7.86 21.10 4.37
CA LYS A 149 7.56 22.54 4.23
C LYS A 149 7.00 23.16 5.51
N GLU A 150 6.13 22.45 6.21
CA GLU A 150 5.31 22.92 7.33
C GLU A 150 5.19 21.83 8.42
N PRO A 151 6.29 21.49 9.13
CA PRO A 151 6.29 20.38 10.08
C PRO A 151 5.36 20.59 11.29
N GLU A 152 5.09 21.85 11.69
CA GLU A 152 4.09 22.17 12.72
C GLU A 152 2.66 21.88 12.25
N LEU A 153 2.39 22.06 10.95
CA LEU A 153 1.10 21.68 10.38
C LEU A 153 0.92 20.16 10.47
N VAL A 154 1.97 19.37 10.21
CA VAL A 154 1.91 17.91 10.36
C VAL A 154 1.56 17.52 11.79
N LEU A 155 2.24 18.08 12.80
CA LEU A 155 1.91 17.82 14.20
C LEU A 155 0.44 18.13 14.50
N LYS A 156 -0.03 19.33 14.11
CA LYS A 156 -1.42 19.73 14.29
C LYS A 156 -2.40 18.76 13.62
N ARG A 157 -2.12 18.32 12.39
CA ARG A 157 -2.98 17.37 11.66
C ARG A 157 -3.00 16.00 12.31
N TYR A 158 -1.87 15.50 12.77
CA TYR A 158 -1.83 14.26 13.56
C TYR A 158 -2.68 14.40 14.82
N GLN A 159 -2.55 15.51 15.55
CA GLN A 159 -3.34 15.76 16.77
C GLN A 159 -4.85 15.82 16.49
N GLU A 160 -5.26 16.40 15.36
CA GLU A 160 -6.65 16.42 14.91
C GLU A 160 -7.19 15.02 14.57
N LEU A 161 -6.37 14.14 13.96
CA LEU A 161 -6.81 12.84 13.44
C LEU A 161 -6.72 11.72 14.48
N VAL A 162 -5.64 11.66 15.27
CA VAL A 162 -5.38 10.56 16.20
C VAL A 162 -5.44 10.98 17.67
N GLY A 163 -5.28 12.28 17.99
CA GLY A 163 -5.50 12.84 19.33
C GLY A 163 -4.36 13.72 19.85
N PRO A 164 -4.62 14.52 20.91
CA PRO A 164 -3.70 15.56 21.40
C PRO A 164 -2.39 15.02 22.02
N GLN A 165 -2.33 13.73 22.32
CA GLN A 165 -1.15 13.06 22.89
C GLN A 165 0.03 12.91 21.91
N VAL A 166 -0.17 13.23 20.62
CA VAL A 166 0.92 13.18 19.64
C VAL A 166 1.93 14.28 19.94
N GLU A 167 3.19 13.87 20.08
CA GLU A 167 4.31 14.78 20.22
C GLU A 167 5.12 14.86 18.92
N ARG A 168 5.81 15.98 18.72
CA ARG A 168 6.64 16.20 17.53
C ARG A 168 7.69 15.10 17.36
N ASP A 169 8.33 14.69 18.45
CA ASP A 169 9.43 13.72 18.42
C ASP A 169 8.96 12.30 18.06
N ASP A 170 7.65 12.03 18.13
CA ASP A 170 7.08 10.79 17.58
C ASP A 170 7.05 10.78 16.05
N LEU A 171 6.98 11.95 15.40
CA LEU A 171 6.70 12.09 13.97
C LEU A 171 7.96 12.19 13.10
N PHE A 172 9.11 12.50 13.70
CA PHE A 172 10.37 12.72 12.99
C PHE A 172 11.48 11.89 13.64
N PHE A 173 12.40 11.37 12.83
CA PHE A 173 13.52 10.61 13.37
C PHE A 173 14.41 11.52 14.23
N PRO A 174 14.59 11.26 15.53
CA PRO A 174 15.38 12.12 16.41
C PRO A 174 16.89 12.00 16.11
N GLU A 175 17.29 10.91 15.47
CA GLU A 175 18.65 10.60 15.02
C GLU A 175 18.59 10.00 13.60
N PRO A 176 19.71 9.94 12.85
CA PRO A 176 19.70 9.30 11.53
C PRO A 176 19.24 7.86 11.61
N LEU A 177 18.36 7.39 10.72
CA LEU A 177 18.00 5.98 10.68
C LEU A 177 19.07 5.20 9.91
N MET A 178 19.63 4.17 10.53
CA MET A 178 20.74 3.37 10.02
C MET A 178 20.35 1.90 9.88
N VAL A 179 20.94 1.22 8.89
CA VAL A 179 20.86 -0.24 8.73
C VAL A 179 22.26 -0.80 8.55
N TYR A 180 22.54 -1.98 9.10
CA TYR A 180 23.83 -2.64 8.91
C TYR A 180 23.71 -3.75 7.88
N GLY A 181 24.76 -3.87 7.08
CA GLY A 181 24.92 -4.84 6.02
C GLY A 181 26.38 -5.18 5.79
N GLU A 182 26.64 -6.09 4.86
CA GLU A 182 27.98 -6.50 4.46
C GLU A 182 28.15 -6.36 2.95
N ASP A 183 29.34 -5.90 2.54
CA ASP A 183 29.70 -5.83 1.13
C ASP A 183 30.06 -7.22 0.57
N LYS A 184 30.34 -7.30 -0.74
CA LYS A 184 30.76 -8.56 -1.41
C LYS A 184 32.06 -9.16 -0.85
N LYS A 185 32.86 -8.41 -0.11
CA LYS A 185 34.10 -8.84 0.53
C LYS A 185 33.89 -9.27 1.99
N GLY A 186 32.65 -9.24 2.48
CA GLY A 186 32.30 -9.54 3.88
C GLY A 186 32.63 -8.39 4.84
N VAL A 187 32.86 -7.17 4.32
CA VAL A 187 33.13 -6.00 5.16
C VAL A 187 31.80 -5.41 5.62
N GLY A 188 31.56 -5.46 6.94
CA GLY A 188 30.37 -4.90 7.57
C GLY A 188 30.43 -3.38 7.67
N SER A 189 29.33 -2.69 7.35
CA SER A 189 29.21 -1.26 7.58
C SER A 189 27.77 -0.81 7.84
N TRP A 190 27.64 0.40 8.39
CA TRP A 190 26.37 1.07 8.59
C TRP A 190 26.04 1.97 7.42
N LEU A 191 24.77 1.97 7.07
CA LEU A 191 24.23 2.73 5.97
C LEU A 191 23.08 3.61 6.46
N GLN A 192 23.17 4.90 6.21
CA GLN A 192 22.11 5.84 6.55
C GLN A 192 20.95 5.70 5.57
N LEU A 193 19.78 5.32 6.07
CA LEU A 193 18.53 5.28 5.33
C LEU A 193 17.82 6.64 5.33
N TYR A 194 17.73 7.28 6.50
CA TYR A 194 17.14 8.61 6.65
C TYR A 194 18.02 9.51 7.52
N LYS A 195 18.01 10.80 7.23
CA LYS A 195 18.67 11.81 8.07
C LYS A 195 17.85 12.11 9.33
N LYS A 196 18.53 12.60 10.37
CA LYS A 196 17.88 13.21 11.54
C LYS A 196 16.88 14.29 11.10
N GLY A 197 15.75 14.35 11.79
CA GLY A 197 14.65 15.28 11.52
C GLY A 197 13.84 14.95 10.27
N ARG A 198 14.11 13.83 9.58
CA ARG A 198 13.25 13.37 8.49
C ARG A 198 11.94 12.84 9.06
N TYR A 199 10.83 13.13 8.38
CA TYR A 199 9.51 12.60 8.71
C TYR A 199 9.50 11.07 8.69
N ASN A 200 8.96 10.47 9.75
CA ASN A 200 8.76 9.05 9.88
C ASN A 200 7.30 8.70 9.54
N GLY A 201 7.00 8.38 8.27
CA GLY A 201 5.65 7.98 7.86
C GLY A 201 5.17 6.64 8.46
N PHE A 202 6.07 5.88 9.08
CA PHE A 202 5.79 4.60 9.76
C PHE A 202 5.79 4.74 11.30
N ASN A 203 5.63 5.96 11.82
CA ASN A 203 5.53 6.20 13.25
C ASN A 203 4.33 5.45 13.88
N LYS A 204 4.33 5.28 15.20
CA LYS A 204 3.29 4.55 15.93
C LYS A 204 1.88 5.10 15.67
N TRP A 205 1.74 6.43 15.55
CA TRP A 205 0.46 7.11 15.30
C TRP A 205 -0.11 6.89 13.89
N ASN A 206 0.69 6.37 12.96
CA ASN A 206 0.23 5.98 11.63
C ASN A 206 0.31 4.45 11.39
N SER A 207 0.67 3.66 12.41
CA SER A 207 0.83 2.20 12.30
C SER A 207 0.09 1.44 13.41
N THR A 208 0.59 1.42 14.63
CA THR A 208 0.03 0.62 15.73
C THR A 208 -1.08 1.35 16.50
N ASP A 209 -0.99 2.67 16.60
CA ASP A 209 -1.75 3.49 17.56
C ASP A 209 -2.72 4.46 16.85
N GLY A 210 -2.84 4.39 15.53
CA GLY A 210 -3.73 5.23 14.76
C GLY A 210 -3.49 5.13 13.26
N VAL A 211 -4.33 5.79 12.47
CA VAL A 211 -4.20 5.85 11.00
C VAL A 211 -4.40 7.29 10.51
N VAL A 212 -3.40 7.79 9.80
CA VAL A 212 -3.34 9.15 9.27
C VAL A 212 -3.28 9.13 7.75
N HIS A 213 -2.37 8.34 7.18
CA HIS A 213 -2.18 8.19 5.74
C HIS A 213 -1.74 6.77 5.38
N LEU A 214 -1.80 6.44 4.09
CA LEU A 214 -1.46 5.13 3.57
C LEU A 214 0.03 4.80 3.86
N THR A 215 0.27 3.56 4.31
CA THR A 215 1.59 2.99 4.63
C THR A 215 1.94 1.80 3.73
N HIS A 216 0.95 1.13 3.15
CA HIS A 216 1.16 0.05 2.21
C HIS A 216 1.82 0.59 0.94
N TRP A 217 2.89 -0.07 0.51
CA TRP A 217 3.73 0.38 -0.60
C TRP A 217 3.00 0.39 -1.96
N ALA A 218 1.97 -0.44 -2.11
CA ALA A 218 1.11 -0.45 -3.30
C ALA A 218 0.02 0.65 -3.30
N ASN A 219 -0.10 1.41 -2.20
CA ASN A 219 -1.11 2.45 -2.00
C ASN A 219 -0.54 3.88 -2.16
N THR A 220 0.48 4.04 -3.00
CA THR A 220 1.13 5.35 -3.27
C THR A 220 0.47 6.05 -4.45
N LEU A 221 0.53 7.39 -4.47
CA LEU A 221 0.02 8.17 -5.60
C LEU A 221 0.79 7.85 -6.89
N GLY A 222 2.10 7.62 -6.80
CA GLY A 222 2.88 7.26 -7.99
C GLY A 222 2.58 5.86 -8.53
N ALA A 223 2.22 4.89 -7.67
CA ALA A 223 1.78 3.59 -8.13
C ALA A 223 0.50 3.69 -8.98
N GLU A 224 -0.46 4.51 -8.54
CA GLU A 224 -1.70 4.79 -9.27
C GLU A 224 -1.42 5.47 -10.62
N ILE A 225 -0.63 6.56 -10.62
CA ILE A 225 -0.29 7.30 -11.85
C ILE A 225 0.36 6.36 -12.86
N ASN A 226 1.31 5.54 -12.41
CA ASN A 226 1.97 4.60 -13.29
C ASN A 226 1.00 3.54 -13.83
N LEU A 227 0.16 2.98 -12.97
CA LEU A 227 -0.82 1.98 -13.35
C LEU A 227 -1.73 2.50 -14.48
N ALA A 228 -2.32 3.69 -14.29
CA ALA A 228 -3.16 4.32 -15.31
C ALA A 228 -2.38 4.62 -16.60
N ALA A 229 -1.13 5.08 -16.48
CA ALA A 229 -0.27 5.34 -17.62
C ALA A 229 0.08 4.07 -18.42
N VAL A 230 0.42 2.97 -17.76
CA VAL A 230 0.74 1.70 -18.43
C VAL A 230 -0.53 1.04 -18.99
N ALA A 231 -1.66 1.14 -18.29
CA ALA A 231 -2.96 0.69 -18.76
C ALA A 231 -3.41 1.41 -20.05
N SER A 232 -2.93 2.63 -20.31
CA SER A 232 -3.25 3.40 -21.51
C SER A 232 -2.67 2.85 -22.83
N ARG A 233 -2.09 1.65 -22.83
CA ARG A 233 -1.62 0.95 -24.02
C ARG A 233 -2.68 -0.05 -24.47
N VAL A 234 -3.01 -0.07 -25.76
CA VAL A 234 -3.80 -1.18 -26.33
C VAL A 234 -2.94 -2.44 -26.29
N CYS A 235 -3.50 -3.51 -25.73
CA CYS A 235 -2.83 -4.80 -25.63
C CYS A 235 -3.58 -5.85 -26.44
N GLN A 236 -2.90 -6.93 -26.83
CA GLN A 236 -3.48 -7.99 -27.65
C GLN A 236 -4.76 -8.60 -27.02
N ALA A 237 -4.83 -8.67 -25.69
CA ALA A 237 -6.04 -9.12 -24.98
C ALA A 237 -7.27 -8.23 -25.24
N ASP A 238 -7.11 -6.95 -25.58
CA ASP A 238 -8.23 -6.08 -25.96
C ASP A 238 -8.86 -6.52 -27.32
N ILE A 239 -8.15 -7.33 -28.11
CA ILE A 239 -8.60 -7.90 -29.39
C ILE A 239 -9.07 -9.34 -29.23
N ASP A 240 -8.26 -10.15 -28.54
CA ASP A 240 -8.50 -11.60 -28.41
C ASP A 240 -9.70 -11.89 -27.50
N GLY A 241 -10.01 -10.97 -26.59
CA GLY A 241 -11.05 -11.14 -25.58
C GLY A 241 -10.56 -11.92 -24.36
N PRO A 242 -11.46 -12.21 -23.41
CA PRO A 242 -11.12 -12.90 -22.17
C PRO A 242 -10.57 -14.32 -22.39
N ASP A 243 -9.60 -14.72 -21.57
CA ASP A 243 -8.97 -16.04 -21.61
C ASP A 243 -9.51 -16.92 -20.45
N PRO A 244 -9.95 -18.17 -20.72
CA PRO A 244 -10.40 -19.12 -19.70
C PRO A 244 -9.38 -19.38 -18.58
N ALA A 245 -8.08 -19.19 -18.83
CA ALA A 245 -7.03 -19.27 -17.82
C ALA A 245 -7.29 -18.30 -16.65
N TYR A 246 -7.97 -17.18 -16.92
CA TYR A 246 -8.29 -16.12 -15.97
C TYR A 246 -9.80 -16.00 -15.70
N ASP A 247 -10.51 -17.14 -15.66
CA ASP A 247 -11.93 -17.22 -15.34
C ASP A 247 -12.83 -16.44 -16.31
N ASP A 248 -12.39 -16.29 -17.57
CA ASP A 248 -13.04 -15.46 -18.59
C ASP A 248 -13.26 -13.99 -18.12
N ASP A 249 -12.45 -13.53 -17.15
CA ASP A 249 -12.52 -12.16 -16.62
C ASP A 249 -11.68 -11.23 -17.53
N PRO A 250 -12.31 -10.27 -18.23
CA PRO A 250 -11.61 -9.34 -19.11
C PRO A 250 -10.55 -8.52 -18.39
N ALA A 251 -10.80 -8.09 -17.15
CA ALA A 251 -9.85 -7.30 -16.38
C ALA A 251 -8.62 -8.13 -15.99
N LEU A 252 -8.81 -9.40 -15.58
CA LEU A 252 -7.70 -10.31 -15.27
C LEU A 252 -6.91 -10.72 -16.50
N THR A 253 -7.59 -10.99 -17.62
CA THR A 253 -6.94 -11.30 -18.89
C THR A 253 -6.09 -10.13 -19.37
N ARG A 254 -6.63 -8.91 -19.27
CA ARG A 254 -5.94 -7.71 -19.69
C ARG A 254 -4.70 -7.42 -18.85
N ILE A 255 -4.81 -7.46 -17.52
CA ILE A 255 -3.67 -7.20 -16.63
C ILE A 255 -2.59 -8.27 -16.81
N ALA A 256 -2.98 -9.53 -17.01
CA ALA A 256 -2.06 -10.62 -17.31
C ALA A 256 -1.29 -10.40 -18.63
N CYS A 257 -2.00 -10.04 -19.70
CA CYS A 257 -1.39 -9.76 -21.00
C CYS A 257 -0.50 -8.52 -20.97
N ALA A 258 -0.94 -7.42 -20.37
CA ALA A 258 -0.21 -6.16 -20.39
C ALA A 258 0.96 -6.10 -19.38
N GLY A 259 0.94 -6.95 -18.34
CA GLY A 259 1.98 -7.08 -17.32
C GLY A 259 2.22 -5.79 -16.52
N TYR A 260 1.14 -5.18 -16.02
CA TYR A 260 1.14 -4.09 -15.05
C TYR A 260 0.43 -4.50 -13.76
N GLY A 261 0.60 -3.73 -12.69
CA GLY A 261 -0.14 -3.92 -11.43
C GLY A 261 -0.03 -5.33 -10.85
N ALA A 262 -1.00 -5.71 -10.01
CA ALA A 262 -1.13 -7.03 -9.43
C ALA A 262 -2.51 -7.63 -9.68
N ILE A 263 -2.53 -8.80 -10.34
CA ILE A 263 -3.75 -9.52 -10.77
C ILE A 263 -4.71 -9.88 -9.62
N ASN A 264 -4.20 -10.04 -8.39
CA ASN A 264 -5.05 -10.40 -7.25
C ASN A 264 -5.77 -9.21 -6.59
N ARG A 265 -5.41 -7.97 -6.94
CA ARG A 265 -6.06 -6.75 -6.41
C ARG A 265 -7.41 -6.50 -7.08
N SER A 266 -8.16 -5.57 -6.53
CA SER A 266 -9.42 -5.06 -7.08
C SER A 266 -9.16 -3.83 -7.93
N SER A 267 -8.40 -2.89 -7.37
CA SER A 267 -8.04 -1.62 -8.00
C SER A 267 -7.31 -1.82 -9.33
N ASP A 268 -6.25 -2.63 -9.36
CA ASP A 268 -5.40 -2.73 -10.55
C ASP A 268 -6.11 -3.27 -11.78
N PRO A 269 -6.82 -4.42 -11.72
CA PRO A 269 -7.60 -4.89 -12.86
C PRO A 269 -8.72 -3.91 -13.24
N SER A 270 -9.42 -3.30 -12.28
CA SER A 270 -10.52 -2.36 -12.57
C SER A 270 -10.03 -1.08 -13.25
N ILE A 271 -8.97 -0.43 -12.76
CA ILE A 271 -8.37 0.75 -13.41
C ILE A 271 -7.85 0.36 -14.79
N GLY A 272 -7.15 -0.77 -14.85
CA GLY A 272 -6.59 -1.32 -16.07
C GLY A 272 -7.60 -1.52 -17.19
N GLU A 273 -8.69 -2.21 -16.90
CA GLU A 273 -9.79 -2.47 -17.83
C GLU A 273 -10.49 -1.18 -18.25
N GLN A 274 -10.88 -0.32 -17.29
CA GLN A 274 -11.65 0.89 -17.60
C GLN A 274 -10.85 1.88 -18.45
N VAL A 275 -9.54 2.02 -18.21
CA VAL A 275 -8.64 2.78 -19.08
C VAL A 275 -8.54 2.11 -20.45
N GLY A 276 -8.31 0.80 -20.49
CA GLY A 276 -8.19 0.02 -21.72
C GLY A 276 -9.39 0.16 -22.65
N ILE A 277 -10.60 0.09 -22.11
CA ILE A 277 -11.86 0.28 -22.86
C ILE A 277 -11.89 1.64 -23.56
N GLN A 278 -11.46 2.72 -22.88
CA GLN A 278 -11.45 4.07 -23.47
C GLN A 278 -10.43 4.18 -24.61
N ILE A 279 -9.22 3.65 -24.42
CA ILE A 279 -8.19 3.70 -25.47
C ILE A 279 -8.58 2.83 -26.68
N SER A 280 -9.12 1.63 -26.44
CA SER A 280 -9.62 0.74 -27.50
C SER A 280 -10.80 1.35 -28.26
N ALA A 281 -11.59 2.23 -27.63
CA ALA A 281 -12.62 3.03 -28.29
C ALA A 281 -12.07 4.25 -29.06
N GLY A 282 -10.76 4.50 -29.02
CA GLY A 282 -10.08 5.61 -29.71
C GLY A 282 -10.04 6.90 -28.89
N ASN A 283 -10.43 6.87 -27.62
CA ASN A 283 -10.47 8.02 -26.73
C ASN A 283 -9.17 8.19 -25.96
N ARG A 284 -8.80 9.44 -25.65
CA ARG A 284 -7.69 9.75 -24.76
C ARG A 284 -8.19 9.89 -23.33
N VAL A 285 -7.35 9.57 -22.36
CA VAL A 285 -7.68 9.63 -20.93
C VAL A 285 -6.66 10.45 -20.15
N SER A 286 -7.12 11.07 -19.06
CA SER A 286 -6.27 11.65 -18.03
C SER A 286 -6.90 11.40 -16.67
N LEU A 287 -6.07 11.35 -15.62
CA LEU A 287 -6.57 11.43 -14.25
C LEU A 287 -7.17 12.83 -14.04
N THR A 288 -8.32 12.90 -13.38
CA THR A 288 -9.00 14.17 -13.09
C THR A 288 -8.26 14.92 -11.99
N ASP A 289 -8.04 16.22 -12.15
CA ASP A 289 -7.43 17.12 -11.16
C ASP A 289 -8.44 17.46 -10.02
N PRO A 290 -8.08 17.35 -8.72
CA PRO A 290 -6.83 16.82 -8.17
C PRO A 290 -6.72 15.31 -8.33
N ILE A 291 -5.51 14.84 -8.63
CA ILE A 291 -5.21 13.40 -8.73
C ILE A 291 -5.29 12.79 -7.33
N GLY A 292 -5.91 11.62 -7.24
CA GLY A 292 -5.93 10.79 -6.04
C GLY A 292 -7.03 9.76 -6.08
N LEU A 293 -6.98 8.85 -5.12
CA LEU A 293 -8.00 7.84 -4.90
C LEU A 293 -8.81 8.23 -3.66
N TYR A 294 -10.12 8.04 -3.75
CA TYR A 294 -11.04 8.59 -2.77
C TYR A 294 -11.97 7.53 -2.24
N ILE A 295 -12.41 7.73 -0.99
CA ILE A 295 -13.54 7.00 -0.45
C ILE A 295 -14.81 7.57 -1.11
N GLY A 296 -15.37 6.82 -2.05
CA GLY A 296 -16.55 7.22 -2.81
C GLY A 296 -17.83 7.05 -1.98
N ARG A 297 -18.17 5.81 -1.66
CA ARG A 297 -19.36 5.43 -0.88
C ARG A 297 -18.98 4.53 0.29
N VAL A 298 -19.71 4.67 1.40
CA VAL A 298 -19.67 3.74 2.53
C VAL A 298 -21.08 3.22 2.72
N ASP A 299 -21.30 1.91 2.59
CA ASP A 299 -22.63 1.32 2.76
C ASP A 299 -22.84 0.80 4.18
N LEU A 300 -23.46 1.62 5.03
CA LEU A 300 -23.83 1.26 6.40
C LEU A 300 -25.32 0.92 6.54
N SER A 301 -26.02 0.62 5.44
CA SER A 301 -27.47 0.40 5.45
C SER A 301 -27.93 -0.79 6.32
N THR A 302 -27.04 -1.75 6.58
CA THR A 302 -27.29 -2.92 7.45
C THR A 302 -26.71 -2.76 8.85
N LEU A 303 -26.24 -1.57 9.22
CA LEU A 303 -25.70 -1.31 10.54
C LEU A 303 -26.84 -1.23 11.56
N GLU A 304 -26.78 -2.10 12.54
CA GLU A 304 -27.72 -2.18 13.65
C GLU A 304 -26.97 -2.16 14.98
N ARG A 305 -27.63 -1.78 16.07
CA ARG A 305 -27.11 -1.92 17.43
C ARG A 305 -28.07 -2.69 18.32
N GLU A 306 -27.51 -3.42 19.28
CA GLU A 306 -28.32 -4.10 20.30
C GLU A 306 -28.96 -3.07 21.25
N THR A 307 -30.21 -3.31 21.64
CA THR A 307 -30.90 -2.56 22.71
C THR A 307 -31.68 -3.53 23.59
N PRO A 308 -32.13 -3.13 24.79
CA PRO A 308 -33.01 -3.97 25.60
C PRO A 308 -34.33 -4.38 24.91
N ALA A 309 -34.74 -3.67 23.85
CA ALA A 309 -35.94 -3.95 23.07
C ALA A 309 -35.65 -4.75 21.77
N GLY A 310 -34.40 -5.17 21.55
CA GLY A 310 -33.92 -5.82 20.32
C GLY A 310 -33.03 -4.92 19.46
N ARG A 311 -32.66 -5.40 18.27
CA ARG A 311 -31.81 -4.65 17.34
C ARG A 311 -32.55 -3.48 16.69
N VAL A 312 -31.87 -2.34 16.61
CA VAL A 312 -32.36 -1.14 15.93
C VAL A 312 -31.32 -0.65 14.92
N SER A 313 -31.77 -0.16 13.77
CA SER A 313 -30.89 0.42 12.76
C SER A 313 -30.18 1.67 13.28
N VAL A 314 -28.93 1.84 12.87
CA VAL A 314 -28.10 3.02 13.18
C VAL A 314 -27.95 3.83 11.90
N ALA A 315 -28.33 5.11 11.93
CA ALA A 315 -28.22 5.93 10.73
C ALA A 315 -26.77 6.34 10.49
N GLU A 316 -26.31 6.32 9.23
CA GLU A 316 -24.93 6.70 8.86
C GLU A 316 -24.52 8.05 9.47
N LYS A 317 -25.40 9.06 9.37
CA LYS A 317 -25.18 10.41 9.91
C LYS A 317 -24.96 10.48 11.43
N GLU A 318 -25.34 9.43 12.17
CA GLU A 318 -25.14 9.37 13.62
C GLU A 318 -23.72 8.92 13.98
N VAL A 319 -23.08 8.15 13.10
CA VAL A 319 -21.80 7.49 13.42
C VAL A 319 -20.66 7.90 12.52
N LEU A 320 -20.92 8.26 11.26
CA LEU A 320 -19.90 8.56 10.27
C LEU A 320 -19.63 10.07 10.21
N THR A 321 -18.38 10.43 10.45
CA THR A 321 -17.85 11.79 10.28
C THR A 321 -16.81 11.82 9.17
N LEU A 322 -16.99 12.73 8.20
CA LEU A 322 -15.95 13.08 7.24
C LEU A 322 -14.99 14.08 7.90
N THR A 323 -13.75 13.68 8.16
CA THR A 323 -12.74 14.54 8.80
C THR A 323 -11.87 15.24 7.76
N ARG A 324 -11.61 14.61 6.60
CA ARG A 324 -10.86 15.22 5.49
C ARG A 324 -11.41 14.84 4.12
N GLY A 325 -11.30 15.77 3.18
CA GLY A 325 -11.84 15.64 1.82
C GLY A 325 -13.21 16.31 1.66
N THR A 326 -13.92 15.99 0.57
CA THR A 326 -15.23 16.56 0.26
C THR A 326 -16.25 15.47 -0.07
N ASN A 327 -17.52 15.71 0.27
CA ASN A 327 -18.64 14.84 -0.09
C ASN A 327 -19.52 15.52 -1.13
N GLN A 328 -18.99 15.73 -2.33
CA GLN A 328 -19.77 16.23 -3.45
C GLN A 328 -20.63 15.10 -4.03
N GLU A 329 -21.89 15.40 -4.35
CA GLU A 329 -22.89 14.39 -4.75
C GLU A 329 -22.43 13.50 -5.91
N ASN A 330 -21.80 14.08 -6.94
CA ASN A 330 -21.42 13.38 -8.16
C ASN A 330 -19.94 12.94 -8.20
N GLN A 331 -19.10 13.55 -7.37
CA GLN A 331 -17.66 13.26 -7.31
C GLN A 331 -17.15 13.35 -5.87
N PRO A 332 -17.60 12.45 -4.97
CA PRO A 332 -17.08 12.42 -3.60
C PRO A 332 -15.56 12.22 -3.59
N ARG A 333 -14.85 13.15 -2.95
CA ARG A 333 -13.40 13.11 -2.74
C ARG A 333 -13.08 13.02 -1.26
N LYS A 334 -13.65 12.01 -0.59
CA LYS A 334 -13.42 11.78 0.84
C LYS A 334 -12.04 11.15 1.03
N LEU A 335 -11.28 11.67 1.99
CA LEU A 335 -9.90 11.27 2.25
C LEU A 335 -9.74 10.63 3.63
N HIS A 336 -10.46 11.12 4.64
CA HIS A 336 -10.45 10.54 5.97
C HIS A 336 -11.85 10.52 6.54
N ILE A 337 -12.29 9.35 7.00
CA ILE A 337 -13.58 9.16 7.66
C ILE A 337 -13.38 8.48 9.00
N LYS A 338 -14.28 8.79 9.92
CA LYS A 338 -14.29 8.25 11.27
C LYS A 338 -15.68 7.72 11.58
N LEU A 339 -15.75 6.49 12.08
CA LEU A 339 -16.97 5.89 12.62
C LEU A 339 -16.82 5.79 14.13
N GLU A 340 -17.78 6.32 14.88
CA GLU A 340 -17.87 6.18 16.35
C GLU A 340 -19.32 6.35 16.80
N ALA A 341 -19.64 5.93 18.02
CA ALA A 341 -20.95 6.26 18.60
C ALA A 341 -21.04 7.78 18.89
N PRO A 342 -22.24 8.40 18.81
CA PRO A 342 -22.42 9.81 19.15
C PRO A 342 -21.89 10.14 20.55
N VAL A 343 -21.35 11.35 20.73
CA VAL A 343 -20.91 11.83 22.04
C VAL A 343 -22.03 11.71 23.07
N GLY A 344 -21.76 11.06 24.21
CA GLY A 344 -22.73 10.82 25.27
C GLY A 344 -23.63 9.59 25.07
N ALA A 345 -23.45 8.83 23.99
CA ALA A 345 -24.12 7.55 23.81
C ALA A 345 -23.73 6.57 24.93
N ASN A 346 -24.69 5.75 25.36
CA ASN A 346 -24.49 4.65 26.31
C ASN A 346 -24.11 3.32 25.62
N TRP A 347 -23.65 3.39 24.38
CA TRP A 347 -23.26 2.27 23.53
C TRP A 347 -22.01 2.66 22.73
N ALA A 348 -21.29 1.67 22.22
CA ALA A 348 -20.10 1.83 21.39
C ALA A 348 -20.23 1.00 20.11
N LEU A 349 -19.34 1.20 19.12
CA LEU A 349 -19.35 0.42 17.88
C LEU A 349 -19.28 -1.09 18.09
N GLY A 350 -18.65 -1.55 19.18
CA GLY A 350 -18.61 -2.96 19.55
C GLY A 350 -19.97 -3.56 19.96
N ASP A 351 -21.00 -2.73 20.17
CA ASP A 351 -22.39 -3.15 20.38
C ASP A 351 -23.18 -3.27 19.06
N CYS A 352 -22.54 -2.94 17.93
CA CYS A 352 -23.17 -2.96 16.62
C CYS A 352 -23.02 -4.30 15.90
N PHE A 353 -23.90 -4.50 14.93
CA PHE A 353 -23.88 -5.57 13.96
C PHE A 353 -23.88 -4.96 12.56
N LEU A 354 -23.08 -5.53 11.66
CA LEU A 354 -23.06 -5.20 10.24
C LEU A 354 -23.27 -6.50 9.46
N ASP A 355 -24.25 -6.52 8.55
CA ASP A 355 -24.69 -7.74 7.85
C ASP A 355 -24.99 -8.90 8.80
N ASN A 356 -25.72 -8.63 9.90
CA ASN A 356 -26.03 -9.60 10.96
C ASN A 356 -24.82 -10.21 11.70
N ARG A 357 -23.59 -9.75 11.44
CA ARG A 357 -22.38 -10.17 12.15
C ARG A 357 -21.99 -9.11 13.18
N PRO A 358 -21.57 -9.47 14.41
CA PRO A 358 -21.05 -8.49 15.36
C PRO A 358 -19.91 -7.68 14.73
N LEU A 359 -19.95 -6.35 14.88
CA LEU A 359 -18.92 -5.47 14.36
C LEU A 359 -17.69 -5.54 15.26
N LYS A 360 -16.66 -6.23 14.80
CA LYS A 360 -15.43 -6.48 15.54
C LYS A 360 -14.22 -5.80 14.94
N ARG A 361 -14.18 -5.55 13.63
CA ARG A 361 -12.97 -5.13 12.89
C ARG A 361 -13.27 -4.11 11.80
N GLY A 362 -12.27 -3.34 11.42
CA GLY A 362 -12.38 -2.38 10.31
C GLY A 362 -12.60 -3.06 8.95
N GLY A 363 -12.04 -4.26 8.75
CA GLY A 363 -12.23 -5.03 7.51
C GLY A 363 -13.70 -5.29 7.15
N GLN A 364 -14.58 -5.43 8.14
CA GLN A 364 -16.03 -5.60 7.90
C GLN A 364 -16.64 -4.37 7.24
N VAL A 365 -16.21 -3.16 7.64
CA VAL A 365 -16.65 -1.89 7.04
C VAL A 365 -15.90 -1.63 5.74
N ALA A 366 -14.62 -1.99 5.62
CA ALA A 366 -13.85 -1.85 4.38
C ALA A 366 -14.50 -2.59 3.19
N ARG A 367 -15.12 -3.75 3.45
CA ARG A 367 -15.94 -4.48 2.46
C ARG A 367 -17.15 -3.68 1.95
N LYS A 368 -17.59 -2.67 2.69
CA LYS A 368 -18.69 -1.75 2.36
C LYS A 368 -18.21 -0.41 1.83
N ILE A 369 -16.90 -0.22 1.74
CA ILE A 369 -16.32 0.98 1.13
C ILE A 369 -16.17 0.74 -0.36
N THR A 370 -16.75 1.63 -1.16
CA THR A 370 -16.43 1.79 -2.57
C THR A 370 -15.36 2.86 -2.68
N MET A 371 -14.17 2.45 -3.07
CA MET A 371 -13.10 3.36 -3.47
C MET A 371 -13.34 3.82 -4.90
N VAL A 372 -12.83 5.00 -5.25
CA VAL A 372 -13.02 5.58 -6.57
C VAL A 372 -11.79 6.35 -7.03
N LEU A 373 -11.46 6.18 -8.30
CA LEU A 373 -10.59 7.04 -9.07
C LEU A 373 -11.44 7.82 -10.09
N TYR A 374 -11.11 9.07 -10.37
CA TYR A 374 -11.77 9.85 -11.42
C TYR A 374 -10.88 10.01 -12.64
N ALA A 375 -11.43 9.67 -13.80
CA ALA A 375 -10.77 9.82 -15.08
C ALA A 375 -11.56 10.77 -15.98
N ASP A 376 -10.86 11.73 -16.57
CA ASP A 376 -11.34 12.59 -17.62
C ASP A 376 -11.12 11.90 -18.97
N VAL A 377 -12.13 11.93 -19.84
CA VAL A 377 -12.11 11.32 -21.17
C VAL A 377 -12.25 12.41 -22.23
N LYS A 378 -11.40 12.33 -23.26
CA LYS A 378 -11.51 13.12 -24.48
C LYS A 378 -11.74 12.20 -25.66
N ASN A 379 -12.84 12.42 -26.37
CA ASN A 379 -13.20 11.57 -27.50
C ASN A 379 -12.21 11.74 -28.65
N GLY A 380 -11.73 10.62 -29.18
CA GLY A 380 -10.83 10.59 -30.33
C GLY A 380 -9.37 10.94 -30.05
N GLY A 381 -8.51 10.51 -30.97
CA GLY A 381 -7.11 10.87 -31.05
C GLY A 381 -6.17 10.03 -30.18
N ALA A 382 -6.64 8.91 -29.63
CA ALA A 382 -5.73 7.93 -29.03
C ALA A 382 -4.97 7.14 -30.11
N ASP A 383 -3.70 6.87 -29.82
CA ASP A 383 -2.91 5.82 -30.43
C ASP A 383 -3.45 4.45 -30.00
N GLN A 384 -3.86 3.68 -31.01
CA GLN A 384 -4.43 2.34 -30.87
C GLN A 384 -3.45 1.25 -31.32
N THR A 385 -2.16 1.57 -31.41
CA THR A 385 -1.12 0.59 -31.76
C THR A 385 -1.12 -0.53 -30.74
N VAL A 386 -1.44 -1.73 -31.22
CA VAL A 386 -1.57 -2.93 -30.39
C VAL A 386 -0.19 -3.40 -29.96
N THR A 387 -0.02 -3.61 -28.67
CA THR A 387 1.16 -4.26 -28.09
C THR A 387 0.87 -5.73 -27.81
N GLY A 388 1.82 -6.61 -28.16
CA GLY A 388 1.72 -8.03 -27.81
C GLY A 388 1.70 -8.24 -26.30
N CYS A 389 1.16 -9.38 -25.86
CA CYS A 389 1.20 -9.74 -24.45
C CYS A 389 2.65 -9.90 -23.98
N ARG A 390 2.94 -9.40 -22.77
CA ARG A 390 4.24 -9.57 -22.13
C ARG A 390 4.45 -11.03 -21.78
N GLU A 391 5.67 -11.50 -21.98
CA GLU A 391 6.11 -12.78 -21.46
C GLU A 391 6.22 -12.68 -19.94
N GLY A 392 5.38 -13.44 -19.23
CA GLY A 392 5.38 -13.55 -17.78
C GLY A 392 4.72 -14.87 -17.39
N LEU A 393 5.22 -15.51 -16.34
CA LEU A 393 4.64 -16.76 -15.85
C LEU A 393 3.59 -16.41 -14.79
N ILE A 394 2.31 -16.44 -15.17
CA ILE A 394 1.19 -16.30 -14.23
C ILE A 394 0.57 -17.66 -14.03
N CYS A 395 0.53 -18.11 -12.78
CA CYS A 395 0.04 -19.43 -12.44
C CYS A 395 -1.10 -19.34 -11.45
N ARG A 396 -2.01 -20.29 -11.51
CA ARG A 396 -3.08 -20.43 -10.52
C ARG A 396 -2.56 -21.22 -9.32
N ASN A 397 -2.80 -20.72 -8.12
CA ASN A 397 -2.37 -21.41 -6.91
C ASN A 397 -3.13 -22.73 -6.76
N PRO A 398 -2.43 -23.86 -6.55
CA PRO A 398 -3.07 -25.17 -6.48
C PRO A 398 -3.97 -25.34 -5.24
N ASP A 399 -3.60 -24.70 -4.13
CA ASP A 399 -4.33 -24.79 -2.87
C ASP A 399 -5.42 -23.71 -2.76
N SER A 400 -5.31 -22.61 -3.50
CA SER A 400 -6.32 -21.55 -3.57
C SER A 400 -6.57 -21.13 -5.02
N PRO A 401 -7.43 -21.86 -5.77
CA PRO A 401 -7.58 -21.65 -7.20
C PRO A 401 -8.04 -20.24 -7.59
N GLY A 402 -8.64 -19.47 -6.69
CA GLY A 402 -8.98 -18.07 -6.95
C GLY A 402 -7.78 -17.11 -6.89
N PHE A 403 -6.60 -17.58 -6.49
CA PHE A 403 -5.40 -16.77 -6.30
C PHE A 403 -4.36 -17.09 -7.38
N PHE A 404 -3.70 -16.06 -7.91
CA PHE A 404 -2.68 -16.20 -8.94
C PHE A 404 -1.30 -15.80 -8.42
N GLY A 405 -0.26 -16.53 -8.80
CA GLY A 405 1.13 -16.13 -8.54
C GLY A 405 1.74 -15.52 -9.79
N THR A 406 2.56 -14.50 -9.64
CA THR A 406 3.29 -13.86 -10.76
C THR A 406 4.79 -14.11 -10.62
N PHE A 407 5.37 -14.86 -11.55
CA PHE A 407 6.76 -15.31 -11.48
C PHE A 407 7.57 -14.76 -12.66
N GLU A 408 8.89 -14.57 -12.47
CA GLU A 408 9.79 -14.20 -13.57
C GLU A 408 9.76 -15.30 -14.64
N GLY A 409 9.23 -14.99 -15.83
CA GLY A 409 9.35 -15.86 -17.00
C GLY A 409 10.74 -15.74 -17.62
N GLY A 410 11.31 -16.85 -18.08
CA GLY A 410 12.53 -16.81 -18.91
C GLY A 410 13.57 -17.92 -18.68
N ASP A 411 13.37 -18.79 -17.68
CA ASP A 411 14.25 -19.95 -17.44
C ASP A 411 13.65 -21.28 -17.98
N GLY A 412 12.51 -21.20 -18.66
CA GLY A 412 11.78 -22.35 -19.20
C GLY A 412 10.89 -23.06 -18.19
N ARG A 413 10.76 -22.54 -16.95
CA ARG A 413 9.80 -23.05 -15.97
C ARG A 413 8.36 -22.79 -16.41
N GLY A 414 7.52 -23.80 -16.26
CA GLY A 414 6.06 -23.70 -16.33
C GLY A 414 5.42 -23.72 -14.94
N CYS A 415 4.10 -23.57 -14.89
CA CYS A 415 3.35 -23.61 -13.63
C CYS A 415 3.48 -24.92 -12.86
N SER A 416 3.76 -26.03 -13.56
CA SER A 416 4.03 -27.34 -12.95
C SER A 416 5.36 -27.40 -12.19
N ASP A 417 6.28 -26.48 -12.47
CA ASP A 417 7.62 -26.46 -11.90
C ASP A 417 7.71 -25.57 -10.64
N LEU A 418 6.58 -24.99 -10.21
CA LEU A 418 6.50 -24.16 -9.02
C LEU A 418 6.45 -25.02 -7.76
N THR A 419 7.36 -24.75 -6.85
CA THR A 419 7.49 -25.39 -5.55
C THR A 419 6.63 -24.68 -4.50
N LYS A 420 6.47 -25.31 -3.33
CA LYS A 420 5.83 -24.65 -2.17
C LYS A 420 6.55 -23.37 -1.75
N ASP A 421 7.86 -23.31 -1.94
CA ASP A 421 8.66 -22.15 -1.58
C ASP A 421 8.39 -20.99 -2.55
N ASP A 422 8.25 -21.25 -3.86
CA ASP A 422 7.85 -20.21 -4.84
C ASP A 422 6.49 -19.60 -4.44
N TRP A 423 5.54 -20.42 -4.01
CA TRP A 423 4.22 -19.96 -3.58
C TRP A 423 4.22 -19.23 -2.24
N SER A 424 5.23 -19.45 -1.39
CA SER A 424 5.32 -18.75 -0.10
C SER A 424 5.51 -17.24 -0.27
N ASP A 425 6.16 -16.83 -1.36
CA ASP A 425 6.42 -15.44 -1.73
C ASP A 425 5.16 -14.68 -2.17
N GLU A 426 4.17 -15.40 -2.67
CA GLU A 426 2.94 -14.82 -3.22
C GLU A 426 1.82 -14.72 -2.17
N ILE A 427 1.94 -15.36 -1.00
CA ILE A 427 0.88 -15.37 0.01
C ILE A 427 0.65 -13.95 0.55
N PRO A 428 -0.60 -13.44 0.60
CA PRO A 428 -0.95 -12.11 1.10
C PRO A 428 -0.50 -11.78 2.54
N ASN A 429 0.02 -12.76 3.28
CA ASN A 429 0.59 -12.60 4.62
C ASN A 429 2.05 -13.10 4.73
N VAL A 430 2.59 -13.84 3.75
CA VAL A 430 3.81 -14.67 3.96
C VAL A 430 4.90 -14.44 2.91
N GLY A 431 4.73 -13.46 2.01
CA GLY A 431 5.73 -13.25 0.96
C GLY A 431 7.15 -12.87 1.42
N THR A 432 8.15 -13.72 1.13
CA THR A 432 9.58 -13.48 1.41
C THR A 432 10.15 -12.50 0.41
N SER A 433 10.95 -11.56 0.91
CA SER A 433 11.72 -10.59 0.13
C SER A 433 10.95 -9.75 -0.89
N ILE A 434 10.55 -8.55 -0.49
CA ILE A 434 10.59 -7.45 -1.46
C ILE A 434 12.07 -7.24 -1.79
N PHE A 435 12.49 -7.64 -2.99
CA PHE A 435 13.78 -7.24 -3.54
C PHE A 435 13.74 -5.75 -3.86
N LEU A 436 13.99 -4.90 -2.87
CA LEU A 436 14.44 -3.55 -3.14
C LEU A 436 15.82 -3.67 -3.83
N LYS A 437 15.88 -3.56 -5.16
CA LYS A 437 17.11 -3.14 -5.84
C LYS A 437 17.29 -1.65 -5.64
N ALA A 438 17.58 -1.28 -4.40
CA ALA A 438 18.01 0.04 -4.06
C ALA A 438 19.43 0.26 -4.60
N LYS A 439 19.72 1.22 -5.46
CA LYS A 439 21.04 1.85 -5.48
C LYS A 439 21.09 2.90 -4.38
N LEU A 440 21.99 2.73 -3.43
CA LEU A 440 22.20 3.76 -2.43
C LEU A 440 22.92 4.97 -3.02
N THR A 441 22.24 6.11 -2.94
CA THR A 441 22.87 7.42 -3.06
C THR A 441 22.46 8.23 -1.84
N THR A 442 23.41 8.45 -0.95
CA THR A 442 23.66 9.56 0.00
C THR A 442 22.54 10.41 0.65
N PHE A 443 21.28 10.33 0.25
CA PHE A 443 20.10 10.95 0.89
C PHE A 443 18.93 9.97 1.11
N GLY A 444 19.15 8.68 0.88
CA GLY A 444 18.13 7.64 0.99
C GLY A 444 18.26 6.62 -0.14
N VAL A 445 17.49 5.55 -0.05
CA VAL A 445 17.41 4.51 -1.06
C VAL A 445 16.87 5.09 -2.37
N LYS A 446 17.68 5.13 -3.44
CA LYS A 446 17.15 5.17 -4.81
C LYS A 446 16.90 3.73 -5.24
N VAL A 447 15.79 3.42 -5.89
CA VAL A 447 15.56 2.11 -6.52
C VAL A 447 15.93 2.25 -7.99
N ASP A 448 17.02 1.61 -8.43
CA ASP A 448 17.46 1.75 -9.83
C ASP A 448 17.07 0.50 -10.63
N LYS A 449 16.30 0.76 -11.70
CA LYS A 449 15.80 -0.16 -12.74
C LYS A 449 14.97 -1.34 -12.23
N LEU A 450 13.76 -1.00 -11.80
CA LEU A 450 12.59 -1.84 -12.11
C LEU A 450 11.99 -1.35 -13.44
N ASN A 451 11.47 -2.25 -14.25
CA ASN A 451 10.69 -1.92 -15.44
C ASN A 451 9.41 -1.16 -15.05
N GLY A 452 9.45 0.19 -15.06
CA GLY A 452 8.36 1.04 -14.55
C GLY A 452 8.22 0.84 -13.04
N ILE A 453 8.13 1.84 -12.18
CA ILE A 453 6.87 2.46 -11.79
C ILE A 453 7.17 3.72 -10.92
N LEU A 454 8.42 3.94 -10.50
CA LEU A 454 8.75 4.84 -9.38
C LEU A 454 9.70 6.01 -9.68
N GLU A 455 10.18 6.19 -10.92
CA GLU A 455 11.11 7.28 -11.23
C GLU A 455 10.48 8.69 -11.31
N GLU A 456 9.14 8.82 -11.29
CA GLU A 456 8.46 10.13 -11.34
C GLU A 456 8.14 10.76 -9.97
N LEU A 457 8.46 10.07 -8.86
CA LEU A 457 7.98 10.45 -7.52
C LEU A 457 8.88 11.41 -6.72
N LEU A 458 10.06 11.82 -7.21
CA LEU A 458 11.00 12.63 -6.40
C LEU A 458 11.75 13.71 -7.23
N PRO A 459 11.52 15.03 -7.01
CA PRO A 459 12.34 16.07 -7.62
C PRO A 459 13.75 16.15 -6.99
N ALA A 460 14.67 16.64 -7.81
CA ALA A 460 16.13 16.49 -7.81
C ALA A 460 16.97 17.09 -6.65
N GLN A 461 18.10 16.39 -6.41
CA GLN A 461 19.50 16.84 -6.20
C GLN A 461 19.91 17.68 -4.99
N THR A 462 20.96 17.20 -4.29
CA THR A 462 22.04 18.01 -3.71
C THR A 462 23.31 17.15 -3.58
N GLU A 463 24.48 17.79 -3.71
CA GLU A 463 25.81 17.20 -3.63
C GLU A 463 26.19 16.81 -2.19
N THR A 464 27.13 15.87 -2.05
CA THR A 464 27.49 15.24 -0.78
C THR A 464 28.85 15.71 -0.31
N ALA A 465 28.93 16.17 0.94
CA ALA A 465 30.20 16.35 1.63
C ALA A 465 30.79 14.98 2.06
N PRO A 466 32.12 14.84 2.09
CA PRO A 466 32.78 13.61 2.55
C PRO A 466 32.56 13.43 4.06
N VAL A 467 32.13 12.24 4.48
CA VAL A 467 32.07 11.84 5.90
C VAL A 467 33.46 11.29 6.27
N GLY A 468 34.10 11.91 7.27
CA GLY A 468 35.42 11.53 7.77
C GLY A 468 35.40 10.25 8.62
N ASP A 469 36.57 9.61 8.73
CA ASP A 469 36.83 8.28 9.32
C ASP A 469 36.63 8.17 10.85
N ASP A 470 36.12 9.20 11.53
CA ASP A 470 36.19 9.30 12.99
C ASP A 470 34.98 8.75 13.77
N LEU A 471 34.12 7.92 13.15
CA LEU A 471 32.92 7.37 13.81
C LEU A 471 32.88 5.85 13.85
N LEU A 472 33.97 5.19 14.26
CA LEU A 472 33.94 3.75 14.54
C LEU A 472 34.79 3.39 15.78
N ILE A 473 34.28 3.71 16.96
CA ILE A 473 34.48 2.82 18.11
C ILE A 473 33.15 2.11 18.31
N ALA A 474 33.09 0.84 17.92
CA ALA A 474 31.97 -0.04 18.20
C ALA A 474 31.86 -0.22 19.72
N PRO A 475 30.74 0.13 20.38
CA PRO A 475 30.55 -0.27 21.77
C PRO A 475 30.29 -1.78 21.86
N ASP A 476 30.88 -2.42 22.87
CA ASP A 476 30.67 -3.83 23.20
C ASP A 476 29.18 -4.11 23.42
N ILE A 477 28.67 -5.12 22.71
CA ILE A 477 27.26 -5.54 22.75
C ILE A 477 27.09 -6.53 23.93
N PRO A 478 26.34 -6.20 25.00
CA PRO A 478 26.10 -7.15 26.08
C PRO A 478 25.13 -8.24 25.64
N SER A 479 25.50 -9.50 25.83
CA SER A 479 24.70 -10.68 25.44
C SER A 479 23.60 -11.05 26.44
N ASN A 480 23.22 -10.17 27.38
CA ASN A 480 22.21 -10.46 28.39
C ASN A 480 21.07 -9.44 28.40
N ARG A 481 19.85 -9.94 28.21
CA ARG A 481 18.56 -9.25 28.12
C ARG A 481 18.10 -8.57 29.42
N ALA A 482 18.83 -8.71 30.53
CA ALA A 482 18.43 -8.19 31.84
C ALA A 482 19.30 -7.01 32.29
N LYS A 483 19.02 -5.83 31.70
CA LYS A 483 19.16 -4.46 32.25
C LYS A 483 19.29 -3.47 31.09
N MET A 484 18.16 -2.93 30.63
CA MET A 484 18.09 -1.57 30.11
C MET A 484 16.87 -0.90 30.76
N PRO A 485 16.97 0.36 31.22
CA PRO A 485 15.83 1.14 31.71
C PRO A 485 14.75 1.32 30.65
#